data_AF-A0AAW6XZB1-F1
#
_entry.id   AF-A0AAW6XZB1-F1
#
_cell.length_a   1.000
_cell.length_b   1.000
_cell.length_c   1.000
_cell.angle_alpha   90.00
_cell.angle_beta   90.00
_cell.angle_gamma   90.00
#
_symmetry.space_group_name_H-M   'P 1'
#
loop_
_entity.id
_entity.type
_entity.pdbx_description
1 polymer ?
#
loop_
_entity_poly.entity_id
_entity_poly.type
_entity_poly.pdbx_seq_one_letter_code
_entity_poly.pdbx_strand_id
1 'polypeptide(L)' 'QKVWIREPFHQGLNQTGKIIVFGHTPTFYLFSEMPGTSRLWQTQDQKIGMDGGAVYGGVLHGVLFGNEGILEHHFITND' A
#
# COMPACT_ATOMS: atom_id res chain seq x y z
N GLN A 1 13.90 1.36 16.34
CA GLN A 1 13.09 0.22 15.85
C GLN A 1 11.95 0.78 15.04
N LYS A 2 11.76 0.34 13.78
CA LYS A 2 10.59 0.78 13.00
C LYS A 2 9.37 0.04 13.53
N VAL A 3 8.29 0.77 13.79
CA VAL A 3 6.98 0.18 14.15
C VAL A 3 6.16 0.27 12.88
N TRP A 4 5.81 -0.89 12.31
CA TRP A 4 4.93 -1.01 11.16
C TRP A 4 3.63 -1.66 11.61
N ILE A 5 2.57 -1.54 10.79
CA ILE A 5 1.37 -2.35 11.01
C ILE A 5 1.80 -3.82 11.00
N ARG A 6 1.39 -4.55 12.03
CA ARG A 6 1.84 -5.92 12.27
C ARG A 6 1.28 -6.88 11.24
N GLU A 7 2.04 -7.94 11.01
CA GLU A 7 1.76 -9.04 10.09
C GLU A 7 0.32 -9.58 10.15
N PRO A 8 -0.30 -9.79 11.33
CA PRO A 8 -1.68 -10.29 11.40
C PRO A 8 -2.72 -9.39 10.72
N PHE A 9 -2.49 -8.08 10.59
CA PHE A 9 -3.43 -7.19 9.90
C PHE A 9 -3.37 -7.38 8.38
N HIS A 10 -2.17 -7.35 7.80
CA HIS A 10 -2.04 -7.43 6.34
C HIS A 10 -2.16 -8.86 5.81
N GLN A 11 -1.85 -9.89 6.61
CA GLN A 11 -2.07 -11.29 6.23
C GLN A 11 -3.43 -11.86 6.66
N GLY A 12 -4.08 -11.29 7.68
CA GLY A 12 -5.40 -11.75 8.14
C GLY A 12 -6.50 -11.44 7.11
N LEU A 13 -7.55 -12.27 7.07
CA LEU A 13 -8.65 -12.07 6.12
C LEU A 13 -9.46 -10.80 6.44
N ASN A 14 -9.73 -9.98 5.43
CA ASN A 14 -10.66 -8.86 5.50
C ASN A 14 -12.09 -9.38 5.40
N GLN A 15 -12.82 -9.30 6.51
CA GLN A 15 -14.21 -9.75 6.62
C GLN A 15 -15.20 -8.58 6.67
N THR A 16 -14.75 -7.35 6.41
CA THR A 16 -15.56 -6.14 6.60
C THR A 16 -16.56 -5.88 5.46
N GLY A 17 -16.38 -6.55 4.31
CA GLY A 17 -17.12 -6.24 3.09
C GLY A 17 -16.76 -4.89 2.46
N LYS A 18 -15.69 -4.24 2.92
CA LYS A 18 -15.22 -2.93 2.43
C LYS A 18 -13.80 -3.03 1.88
N ILE A 19 -13.45 -2.09 1.00
CA ILE A 19 -12.06 -1.86 0.61
C ILE A 19 -11.32 -1.22 1.80
N ILE A 20 -10.18 -1.80 2.19
CA ILE A 20 -9.31 -1.25 3.23
C ILE A 20 -8.07 -0.66 2.56
N VAL A 21 -8.00 0.67 2.53
CA VAL A 21 -6.80 1.39 2.07
C VAL A 21 -5.94 1.74 3.27
N PHE A 22 -4.66 1.40 3.25
CA PHE A 22 -3.75 1.63 4.36
C PHE A 22 -2.34 2.04 3.92
N GLY A 23 -1.64 2.71 4.82
CA GLY A 23 -0.22 3.04 4.69
C GLY A 23 0.55 2.61 5.94
N HIS A 24 1.53 3.40 6.38
CA HIS A 24 2.40 3.17 7.55
C HIS A 24 3.36 1.98 7.42
N THR A 25 2.92 0.86 6.82
CA THR A 25 3.78 -0.25 6.39
C THR A 25 4.12 -0.07 4.91
N PRO A 26 5.40 0.19 4.57
CA PRO A 26 5.78 0.45 3.19
C PRO A 26 5.53 -0.74 2.25
N THR A 27 5.14 -0.48 1.00
CA THR A 27 4.85 -1.50 -0.01
C THR A 27 6.07 -2.36 -0.33
N PHE A 28 7.28 -1.77 -0.37
CA PHE A 28 8.51 -2.54 -0.54
C PHE A 28 8.71 -3.58 0.59
N TYR A 29 8.28 -3.28 1.82
CA TYR A 29 8.31 -4.26 2.90
C TYR A 29 7.27 -5.36 2.69
N LEU A 30 6.05 -4.99 2.27
CA LEU A 30 4.96 -5.94 1.98
C LEU A 30 5.28 -6.87 0.80
N PHE A 31 6.03 -6.39 -0.19
CA PHE A 31 6.52 -7.18 -1.32
C PHE A 31 7.84 -7.93 -1.01
N SER A 32 8.50 -7.63 0.11
CA SER A 32 9.86 -8.11 0.41
C SER A 32 10.88 -7.72 -0.67
N GLU A 33 10.82 -6.47 -1.13
CA GLU A 33 11.64 -5.87 -2.18
C GLU A 33 12.40 -4.63 -1.66
N MET A 34 13.32 -4.09 -2.49
CA MET A 34 13.98 -2.81 -2.22
C MET A 34 13.00 -1.63 -2.41
N PRO A 35 13.21 -0.48 -1.73
CA PRO A 35 12.43 0.74 -1.98
C PRO A 35 12.44 1.15 -3.45
N GLY A 36 11.34 1.74 -3.92
CA GLY A 36 11.19 2.23 -5.30
C GLY A 36 10.08 1.54 -6.11
N THR A 37 9.43 0.52 -5.54
CA THR A 37 8.28 -0.11 -6.19
C THR A 37 7.13 0.89 -6.37
N SER A 38 6.69 1.11 -7.61
CA SER A 38 5.57 1.98 -7.93
C SER A 38 4.21 1.29 -7.84
N ARG A 39 4.18 0.02 -7.41
CA ARG A 39 2.96 -0.78 -7.30
C ARG A 39 2.27 -0.55 -5.95
N LEU A 40 0.93 -0.44 -6.00
CA LEU A 40 0.10 -0.66 -4.82
C LEU A 40 0.16 -2.14 -4.43
N TRP A 41 0.27 -2.42 -3.14
CA TRP A 41 0.15 -3.78 -2.62
C TRP A 41 -1.33 -4.14 -2.51
N GLN A 42 -1.78 -5.24 -3.10
CA GLN A 42 -3.20 -5.59 -3.16
C GLN A 42 -3.44 -7.06 -2.82
N THR A 43 -4.55 -7.34 -2.13
CA THR A 43 -5.00 -8.70 -1.81
C THR A 43 -6.35 -9.00 -2.45
N GLN A 44 -6.64 -10.30 -2.62
CA GLN A 44 -7.93 -10.77 -3.15
C GLN A 44 -9.12 -10.36 -2.27
N ASP A 45 -8.89 -10.11 -0.98
CA ASP A 45 -9.90 -9.69 -0.02
C ASP A 45 -9.97 -8.16 0.17
N GLN A 46 -9.55 -7.37 -0.84
CA GLN A 46 -9.75 -5.92 -0.91
C GLN A 46 -8.94 -5.09 0.10
N LYS A 47 -7.72 -5.51 0.48
CA LYS A 47 -6.76 -4.61 1.14
C LYS A 47 -5.83 -3.98 0.10
N ILE A 48 -5.53 -2.69 0.28
CA ILE A 48 -4.70 -1.90 -0.61
C ILE A 48 -3.66 -1.15 0.24
N GLY A 49 -2.40 -1.59 0.17
CA GLY A 49 -1.25 -0.91 0.75
C GLY A 49 -0.71 0.14 -0.21
N MET A 50 -0.68 1.41 0.22
CA MET A 50 -0.30 2.56 -0.62
C MET A 50 0.84 3.41 -0.05
N ASP A 51 1.50 2.96 1.01
CA ASP A 51 2.70 3.64 1.51
C ASP A 51 3.90 3.21 0.64
N GLY A 52 4.23 4.00 -0.38
CA GLY A 52 5.39 3.71 -1.24
C GLY A 52 6.74 3.92 -0.55
N GLY A 53 6.74 4.33 0.73
CA GLY A 53 7.95 4.55 1.49
C GLY A 53 8.80 5.68 0.94
N ALA A 54 8.19 6.77 0.46
CA ALA A 54 8.86 7.91 -0.17
C ALA A 54 10.12 8.37 0.60
N VAL A 55 10.03 8.51 1.93
CA VAL A 55 11.15 8.91 2.81
C VAL A 55 12.36 7.95 2.76
N TYR A 56 12.18 6.73 2.28
CA TYR A 56 13.22 5.71 2.13
C TYR A 56 13.76 5.62 0.69
N GLY A 57 13.57 6.65 -0.14
CA GLY A 57 13.91 6.62 -1.57
C GLY A 57 12.91 5.83 -2.42
N GLY A 58 11.69 5.63 -1.89
CA GLY A 58 10.60 5.01 -2.60
C GLY A 58 9.79 6.03 -3.41
N VAL A 59 8.48 5.81 -3.47
CA VAL A 59 7.56 6.70 -4.20
C VAL A 59 6.47 7.25 -3.28
N LEU A 60 5.90 8.39 -3.64
CA LEU A 60 4.66 8.90 -3.09
C LEU A 60 3.51 8.52 -4.05
N HIS A 61 2.53 7.78 -3.57
CA HIS A 61 1.36 7.38 -4.33
C HIS A 61 0.21 8.39 -4.21
N GLY A 62 -0.49 8.65 -5.31
CA GLY A 62 -1.78 9.31 -5.36
C GLY A 62 -2.80 8.38 -6.04
N VAL A 63 -3.97 8.18 -5.45
CA VAL A 63 -4.98 7.25 -5.96
C VAL A 63 -6.35 7.91 -5.93
N LEU A 64 -7.06 7.89 -7.06
CA LEU A 64 -8.45 8.32 -7.15
C LEU A 64 -9.35 7.09 -7.03
N PHE A 65 -10.24 7.10 -6.04
CA PHE A 65 -11.24 6.05 -5.85
C PHE A 65 -12.63 6.51 -6.30
N GLY A 66 -13.33 5.63 -7.01
CA GLY A 66 -14.75 5.73 -7.29
C GLY A 66 -15.54 4.66 -6.54
N ASN A 67 -16.83 4.56 -6.85
CA ASN A 67 -17.73 3.59 -6.19
C ASN A 67 -17.35 2.13 -6.43
N GLU A 68 -16.68 1.82 -7.55
CA GLU A 68 -16.30 0.46 -7.94
C GLU A 68 -14.83 0.13 -7.68
N GLY A 69 -14.03 1.07 -7.16
CA GLY A 69 -12.61 0.87 -6.86
C GLY A 69 -11.70 1.97 -7.40
N ILE A 70 -10.47 1.61 -7.79
CA ILE A 70 -9.46 2.55 -8.28
C ILE A 70 -9.85 3.02 -9.68
N LEU A 71 -9.95 4.33 -9.87
CA LEU A 71 -10.15 4.98 -11.16
C LEU A 71 -8.81 5.43 -11.76
N GLU A 72 -7.95 6.01 -10.93
CA GLU A 72 -6.62 6.48 -11.35
C GLU A 72 -5.57 6.17 -10.29
N HIS A 73 -4.36 5.89 -10.75
CA HIS A 73 -3.18 5.66 -9.90
C HIS A 73 -1.99 6.42 -10.48
N HIS A 74 -1.48 7.36 -9.69
CA HIS A 74 -0.32 8.19 -9.99
C HIS A 74 0.76 7.95 -8.94
N PHE A 75 2.02 8.20 -9.30
CA PHE A 75 3.12 8.18 -8.35
C PHE A 75 4.20 9.17 -8.76
N ILE A 76 4.95 9.67 -7.76
CA ILE A 76 6.18 10.43 -7.96
C ILE A 76 7.31 9.76 -7.19
N THR A 77 8.49 9.70 -7.78
CA THR A 77 9.70 9.21 -7.13
C THR A 77 10.28 10.28 -6.20
N ASN A 78 10.87 9.85 -5.09
CA ASN A 78 11.63 10.74 -4.22
C ASN A 78 13.09 10.73 -4.68
N ASP A 79 13.40 11.64 -5.60
CA ASP A 79 14.71 11.80 -6.25
C ASP A 79 15.65 12.73 -5.45
#